data_AF-A0A7X9HXS7-F1
#
_entry.id   AF-A0A7X9HXS7-F1
#
_cell.length_a   1.000
_cell.length_b   1.000
_cell.length_c   1.000
_cell.angle_alpha   90.00
_cell.angle_beta   90.00
_cell.angle_gamma   90.00
#
_symmetry.space_group_name_H-M   'P 1'
#
loop_
_entity.id
_entity.type
_entity.pdbx_description
1 polymer ?
#
loop_
_entity_poly.entity_id
_entity_poly.type
_entity_poly.pdbx_seq_one_letter_code
_entity_poly.pdbx_strand_id
1 'polypeptide(L)'
;MFSLFSNLSPVSQALLASLFTYLITAFGAALVFLLPEFNKKVLDSALGFAAGIMISASYFSLLKPSIEITASEGGIKWIPPVVGFIMGGLALYLIDKILPHLHLGLPESEKEGIKTNLSRSFLLVLAITLHNIPEGLAIGVAFGALGADIHA
;
A
#
# COMPACT_ATOMS: atom_id res chain seq x y z
N MET A 1 25.19 -11.94 2.98
CA MET A 1 24.06 -10.99 3.10
C MET A 1 22.72 -11.71 2.93
N PHE A 2 22.46 -12.36 1.79
CA PHE A 2 21.22 -13.10 1.56
C PHE A 2 20.96 -14.24 2.56
N SER A 3 21.98 -15.06 2.84
CA SER A 3 21.89 -16.15 3.85
C SER A 3 21.57 -15.67 5.26
N LEU A 4 22.01 -14.46 5.63
CA LEU A 4 21.74 -13.89 6.94
C LEU A 4 20.27 -13.49 7.06
N PHE A 5 19.70 -12.93 5.98
CA PHE A 5 18.30 -12.51 5.92
C PHE A 5 17.34 -13.71 5.90
N SER A 6 17.64 -14.74 5.09
CA SER A 6 16.80 -15.95 5.00
C SER A 6 16.72 -16.75 6.30
N ASN A 7 17.70 -16.60 7.20
CA ASN A 7 17.71 -17.26 8.51
C ASN A 7 16.93 -16.50 9.58
N LEU A 8 16.42 -15.29 9.29
CA LEU A 8 15.64 -14.51 10.24
C LEU A 8 14.22 -15.03 10.34
N SER A 9 13.57 -14.78 11.48
CA SER A 9 12.14 -15.04 11.62
C SER A 9 11.32 -14.27 10.57
N PRO A 10 10.18 -14.81 10.09
CA PRO A 10 9.31 -14.13 9.14
C PRO A 10 8.92 -12.70 9.55
N VAL A 11 8.70 -12.49 10.86
CA VAL A 11 8.41 -11.17 11.44
C VAL A 11 9.59 -10.22 11.28
N SER A 12 10.80 -10.69 11.54
CA SER A 12 12.03 -9.89 11.36
C SER A 12 12.30 -9.59 9.88
N GLN A 13 12.02 -10.54 8.98
CA GLN A 13 12.12 -10.31 7.54
C GLN A 13 11.12 -9.23 7.08
N ALA A 14 9.87 -9.33 7.50
CA ALA A 14 8.82 -8.35 7.21
C ALA A 14 9.17 -6.95 7.75
N LEU A 15 9.70 -6.87 8.98
CA LEU A 15 10.13 -5.63 9.59
C LEU A 15 11.27 -4.97 8.80
N LEU A 16 12.31 -5.73 8.45
CA LEU A 16 13.45 -5.20 7.69
C LEU A 16 13.04 -4.80 6.28
N ALA A 17 12.17 -5.57 5.62
CA ALA A 17 11.62 -5.23 4.31
C ALA A 17 10.78 -3.94 4.39
N SER A 18 9.94 -3.79 5.40
CA SER A 18 9.12 -2.59 5.61
C SER A 18 9.98 -1.36 5.96
N LEU A 19 11.04 -1.54 6.76
CA LEU A 19 11.97 -0.45 7.06
C LEU A 19 12.71 -0.02 5.80
N PHE A 20 13.12 -0.98 4.96
CA PHE A 20 13.75 -0.69 3.68
C PHE A 20 12.83 0.13 2.78
N THR A 21 11.56 -0.25 2.60
CA THR A 21 10.62 0.54 1.78
C THR A 21 10.39 1.94 2.33
N TYR A 22 10.32 2.08 3.67
CA TYR A 22 10.21 3.39 4.31
C TYR A 22 11.46 4.26 4.09
N LEU A 23 12.66 3.68 4.14
CA LEU A 23 13.91 4.38 3.85
C LEU A 23 13.97 4.86 2.40
N ILE A 24 13.51 4.05 1.44
CA ILE A 24 13.41 4.45 0.04
C ILE A 24 12.41 5.61 -0.13
N THR A 25 11.28 5.57 0.58
CA THR A 25 10.29 6.66 0.58
C THR A 25 10.89 7.95 1.16
N ALA A 26 11.57 7.85 2.31
CA ALA A 26 12.25 8.97 2.94
C ALA A 26 13.36 9.56 2.05
N PHE A 27 14.11 8.69 1.36
CA PHE A 27 15.12 9.11 0.39
C PHE A 27 14.48 9.86 -0.80
N GLY A 28 13.40 9.33 -1.37
CA GLY A 28 12.65 10.00 -2.43
C GLY A 28 12.11 11.37 -2.00
N ALA A 29 11.58 11.47 -0.78
CA ALA A 29 11.13 12.74 -0.21
C ALA A 29 12.29 13.74 0.00
N ALA A 30 13.48 13.26 0.40
CA ALA A 30 14.65 14.11 0.61
C ALA A 30 15.16 14.77 -0.69
N LEU A 31 14.87 14.18 -1.86
CA LEU A 31 15.23 14.78 -3.16
C LEU A 31 14.55 16.14 -3.39
N VAL A 32 13.43 16.42 -2.72
CA VAL A 32 12.76 17.72 -2.78
C VAL A 32 13.67 18.86 -2.31
N PHE A 33 14.62 18.61 -1.39
CA PHE A 33 15.58 19.62 -0.94
C PHE A 33 16.70 19.91 -1.96
N LEU A 34 16.89 19.03 -2.95
CA LEU A 34 17.93 19.16 -3.97
C LEU A 34 17.39 19.76 -5.28
N LEU A 35 16.06 19.68 -5.50
CA LEU A 35 15.41 20.07 -6.76
C LEU A 35 14.51 21.29 -6.52
N PRO A 36 14.89 22.50 -6.98
CA PRO A 36 14.16 23.74 -6.69
C PRO A 36 12.78 23.82 -7.36
N GLU A 37 12.57 23.15 -8.49
CA GLU A 37 11.26 23.10 -9.19
C GLU A 37 11.03 21.73 -9.83
N PHE A 38 9.82 21.18 -9.66
CA PHE A 38 9.42 19.93 -10.30
C PHE A 38 8.66 20.21 -11.60
N ASN A 39 9.14 19.63 -12.70
CA ASN A 39 8.40 19.59 -13.95
C ASN A 39 7.15 18.72 -13.75
N LYS A 40 5.96 19.31 -13.92
CA LYS A 40 4.67 18.60 -13.78
C LYS A 40 4.60 17.32 -14.61
N LYS A 41 5.15 17.30 -15.83
CA LYS A 41 5.17 16.11 -16.67
C LYS A 41 5.96 14.96 -16.04
N VAL A 42 7.07 15.29 -15.36
CA VAL A 42 7.89 14.29 -14.65
C VAL A 42 7.14 13.76 -13.43
N LEU A 43 6.47 14.64 -12.68
CA LEU A 43 5.63 14.25 -11.55
C LEU A 43 4.47 13.34 -11.99
N ASP A 44 3.73 13.72 -13.02
CA ASP A 44 2.61 12.94 -13.55
C ASP A 44 3.09 11.57 -14.09
N SER A 45 4.25 11.54 -14.74
CA SER A 45 4.87 10.29 -15.21
C SER A 45 5.28 9.40 -14.05
N ALA A 46 5.85 9.96 -12.98
CA ALA A 46 6.24 9.21 -11.79
C ALA A 46 5.02 8.65 -11.04
N LEU A 47 3.94 9.45 -10.91
CA LEU A 47 2.68 9.00 -10.32
C LEU A 47 2.05 7.87 -11.14
N GLY A 48 2.02 7.99 -12.47
CA GLY A 48 1.53 6.94 -13.37
C GLY A 48 2.36 5.66 -13.28
N PHE A 49 3.69 5.79 -13.20
CA PHE A 49 4.59 4.65 -13.02
C PHE A 49 4.35 3.94 -11.68
N ALA A 50 4.24 4.69 -10.58
CA ALA A 50 3.94 4.14 -9.27
C ALA A 50 2.58 3.39 -9.26
N ALA A 51 1.53 4.00 -9.82
CA ALA A 51 0.23 3.37 -9.96
C ALA A 51 0.31 2.05 -10.76
N GLY A 52 1.09 2.03 -11.86
CA GLY A 52 1.32 0.82 -12.66
C GLY A 52 2.02 -0.30 -11.90
N ILE A 53 3.06 0.02 -11.11
CA ILE A 53 3.72 -0.96 -10.23
C ILE A 53 2.72 -1.55 -9.23
N MET A 54 1.91 -0.70 -8.60
CA MET A 54 0.97 -1.14 -7.57
C MET A 54 -0.14 -2.04 -8.14
N ILE A 55 -0.67 -1.72 -9.32
CA ILE A 55 -1.63 -2.58 -10.02
C ILE A 55 -1.00 -3.93 -10.37
N SER A 56 0.23 -3.91 -10.88
CA SER A 56 0.95 -5.13 -11.27
C SER A 56 1.23 -6.03 -10.06
N ALA A 57 1.74 -5.46 -8.96
CA ALA A 57 1.99 -6.18 -7.72
C ALA A 57 0.69 -6.77 -7.13
N SER A 58 -0.40 -6.00 -7.16
CA SER A 58 -1.72 -6.46 -6.68
C SER A 58 -2.18 -7.73 -7.41
N TYR A 59 -1.94 -7.83 -8.72
CA TYR A 59 -2.28 -9.03 -9.48
C TYR A 59 -1.25 -10.15 -9.33
N PHE A 60 0.00 -9.90 -9.69
CA PHE A 60 1.03 -10.93 -9.80
C PHE A 60 1.56 -11.43 -8.46
N SER A 61 1.60 -10.57 -7.45
CA SER A 61 2.20 -10.88 -6.15
C SER A 61 1.18 -11.17 -5.05
N LEU A 62 -0.08 -10.80 -5.23
CA LEU A 62 -1.13 -11.03 -4.22
C LEU A 62 -2.29 -11.86 -4.76
N LEU A 63 -3.01 -11.38 -5.78
CA LEU A 63 -4.24 -12.04 -6.24
C LEU A 63 -3.98 -13.41 -6.86
N LYS A 64 -3.02 -13.51 -7.79
CA LYS A 64 -2.67 -14.77 -8.44
C LYS A 64 -2.19 -15.82 -7.41
N PRO A 65 -1.22 -15.52 -6.52
CA PRO A 65 -0.83 -16.47 -5.47
C PRO A 65 -1.99 -16.87 -4.56
N SER A 66 -2.87 -15.94 -4.20
CA SER A 66 -4.06 -16.25 -3.38
C SER A 66 -5.00 -17.28 -4.04
N ILE A 67 -5.17 -17.20 -5.36
CA ILE A 67 -5.95 -18.19 -6.15
C ILE A 67 -5.25 -19.55 -6.16
N GLU A 68 -3.93 -19.58 -6.32
CA GLU A 68 -3.12 -20.80 -6.38
C GLU A 68 -3.09 -21.53 -5.03
N ILE A 69 -2.93 -20.78 -3.92
CA ILE A 69 -3.01 -21.30 -2.55
C ILE A 69 -4.40 -21.88 -2.26
N THR A 70 -5.46 -21.14 -2.60
CA THR A 70 -6.83 -21.65 -2.40
C THR A 70 -7.07 -22.96 -3.16
N ALA A 71 -6.50 -23.06 -4.37
CA ALA A 71 -6.62 -24.25 -5.20
C ALA A 71 -5.91 -25.48 -4.62
N SER A 72 -4.76 -25.29 -3.96
CA SER A 72 -3.98 -26.38 -3.36
C SER A 72 -4.60 -26.88 -2.05
N GLU A 73 -5.28 -26.00 -1.30
CA GLU A 73 -5.98 -26.33 -0.05
C GLU A 73 -7.36 -26.99 -0.26
N GLY A 74 -7.78 -27.22 -1.51
CA GLY A 74 -9.06 -27.87 -1.84
C GLY A 74 -10.28 -26.95 -1.76
N GLY A 75 -10.08 -25.64 -1.60
CA GLY A 75 -11.14 -24.63 -1.61
C GLY A 75 -11.62 -24.28 -3.03
N ILE A 76 -12.72 -23.55 -3.11
CA ILE A 76 -13.19 -22.98 -4.38
C ILE A 76 -12.27 -21.80 -4.75
N LYS A 77 -11.41 -22.02 -5.75
CA LYS A 77 -10.27 -21.17 -6.16
C LYS A 77 -10.51 -19.65 -6.18
N TRP A 78 -11.73 -19.20 -6.47
CA TRP A 78 -12.04 -17.79 -6.62
C TRP A 78 -12.74 -17.18 -5.40
N ILE A 79 -13.33 -17.98 -4.51
CA ILE A 79 -14.16 -17.44 -3.41
C ILE A 79 -13.33 -16.65 -2.40
N PRO A 80 -12.32 -17.21 -1.71
CA PRO A 80 -11.52 -16.46 -0.74
C PRO A 80 -10.81 -15.24 -1.35
N PRO A 81 -10.19 -15.31 -2.55
CA PRO A 81 -9.58 -14.14 -3.18
C PRO A 81 -10.58 -13.02 -3.49
N VAL A 82 -11.76 -13.35 -4.04
CA VAL A 82 -12.80 -12.34 -4.35
C VAL A 82 -13.38 -11.72 -3.09
N VAL A 83 -13.67 -12.52 -2.07
CA VAL A 83 -14.16 -12.02 -0.78
C VAL A 83 -13.13 -11.11 -0.13
N GLY A 84 -11.86 -11.52 -0.08
CA GLY A 84 -10.77 -10.71 0.45
C GLY A 84 -10.57 -9.40 -0.32
N PHE A 85 -10.62 -9.46 -1.67
CA PHE A 85 -10.49 -8.28 -2.52
C PHE A 85 -11.64 -7.28 -2.30
N ILE A 86 -12.89 -7.75 -2.25
CA ILE A 86 -14.07 -6.91 -2.00
C ILE A 86 -14.01 -6.32 -0.58
N MET A 87 -13.66 -7.12 0.42
CA MET A 87 -13.52 -6.63 1.80
C MET A 87 -12.42 -5.58 1.92
N GLY A 88 -11.27 -5.78 1.29
CA GLY A 88 -10.18 -4.81 1.26
C GLY A 88 -10.60 -3.50 0.56
N GLY A 89 -11.25 -3.61 -0.60
CA GLY A 89 -11.76 -2.46 -1.34
C GLY A 89 -12.83 -1.69 -0.54
N LEU A 90 -13.75 -2.40 0.12
CA LEU A 90 -14.77 -1.79 0.98
C LEU A 90 -14.12 -1.12 2.19
N ALA A 91 -13.11 -1.74 2.82
CA ALA A 91 -12.40 -1.13 3.94
C ALA A 91 -11.73 0.18 3.53
N LEU A 92 -11.03 0.21 2.39
CA LEU A 92 -10.42 1.43 1.85
C LEU A 92 -11.47 2.49 1.48
N TYR A 93 -12.57 2.10 0.85
CA TYR A 93 -13.67 3.00 0.53
C TYR A 93 -14.29 3.63 1.79
N LEU A 94 -14.48 2.86 2.85
CA LEU A 94 -15.00 3.37 4.12
C LEU A 94 -14.02 4.31 4.80
N ILE A 95 -12.72 4.00 4.79
CA ILE A 95 -11.69 4.88 5.33
C ILE A 95 -11.70 6.22 4.60
N ASP A 96 -11.71 6.20 3.26
CA ASP A 96 -11.76 7.40 2.42
C ASP A 96 -12.97 8.26 2.75
N LYS A 97 -14.16 7.65 2.86
CA LYS A 97 -15.41 8.36 3.18
C LYS A 97 -15.46 8.95 4.59
N ILE A 98 -14.74 8.36 5.54
CA ILE A 98 -14.69 8.83 6.93
C ILE A 98 -13.67 9.97 7.07
N LEU A 99 -12.58 9.91 6.31
CA LEU A 99 -11.49 10.87 6.43
C LEU A 99 -11.93 12.27 6.03
N PRO A 100 -11.64 13.29 6.86
CA PRO A 100 -11.83 14.68 6.47
C PRO A 100 -10.89 15.01 5.31
N HIS A 101 -11.42 15.13 4.11
CA HIS A 101 -10.63 15.51 2.95
C HIS A 101 -11.44 16.38 1.99
N LEU A 102 -10.70 17.13 1.17
CA LEU A 102 -11.24 17.93 0.09
C LEU A 102 -10.49 17.54 -1.17
N HIS A 103 -11.20 17.05 -2.18
CA HIS A 103 -10.61 16.77 -3.47
C HIS A 103 -10.02 18.05 -4.07
N LEU A 104 -8.84 17.92 -4.67
CA LEU A 104 -8.14 19.03 -5.32
C LEU A 104 -9.03 19.67 -6.39
N GLY A 105 -9.29 20.97 -6.24
CA GLY A 105 -10.09 21.76 -7.20
C GLY A 105 -11.57 21.88 -6.87
N LEU A 106 -12.07 21.25 -5.79
CA LEU A 106 -13.47 21.41 -5.35
C LEU A 106 -13.66 22.55 -4.34
N PRO A 107 -14.85 23.18 -4.29
CA PRO A 107 -15.19 24.19 -3.30
C PRO A 107 -15.31 23.59 -1.89
N GLU A 108 -15.09 24.39 -0.84
CA GLU A 108 -15.17 23.89 0.55
C GLU A 108 -16.54 23.33 0.95
N SER A 109 -17.60 23.64 0.20
CA SER A 109 -18.95 23.07 0.37
C SER A 109 -19.00 21.57 0.06
N GLU A 110 -18.02 21.04 -0.68
CA GLU A 110 -17.90 19.63 -1.07
C GLU A 110 -16.84 18.89 -0.24
N LYS A 111 -16.53 19.39 0.98
CA LYS A 111 -15.69 18.66 1.94
C LYS A 111 -16.39 17.36 2.36
N GLU A 112 -15.69 16.26 2.19
CA GLU A 112 -16.12 14.93 2.61
C GLU A 112 -15.55 14.58 3.99
N GLY A 113 -16.12 13.54 4.61
CA GLY A 113 -15.69 13.03 5.91
C GLY A 113 -16.14 13.83 7.12
N ILE A 114 -15.56 13.49 8.28
CA ILE A 114 -15.92 14.08 9.57
C ILE A 114 -15.39 15.51 9.65
N LYS A 115 -16.25 16.49 9.97
CA LYS A 115 -15.82 17.89 10.17
C LYS A 115 -14.74 17.97 11.24
N THR A 116 -13.64 18.63 10.92
CA THR A 116 -12.48 18.76 11.80
C THR A 116 -11.83 20.14 11.70
N ASN A 117 -11.14 20.54 12.77
CA ASN A 117 -10.33 21.75 12.84
C ASN A 117 -8.84 21.47 12.60
N LEU A 118 -8.48 20.26 12.17
CA LEU A 118 -7.10 19.88 11.86
C LEU A 118 -6.54 20.69 10.68
N SER A 119 -5.23 20.95 10.73
CA SER A 119 -4.56 21.67 9.64
C SER A 119 -4.51 20.83 8.36
N ARG A 120 -4.52 21.50 7.20
CA ARG A 120 -4.41 20.83 5.90
C ARG A 120 -3.16 19.94 5.79
N SER A 121 -2.05 20.38 6.38
CA SER A 121 -0.80 19.60 6.42
C SER A 121 -0.94 18.31 7.23
N PHE A 122 -1.64 18.35 8.36
CA PHE A 122 -1.87 17.14 9.15
C PHE A 122 -2.78 16.15 8.41
N LEU A 123 -3.85 16.65 7.77
CA LEU A 123 -4.74 15.82 6.95
C LEU A 123 -4.00 15.17 5.77
N LEU A 124 -3.06 15.89 5.15
CA LEU A 124 -2.21 15.32 4.09
C LEU A 124 -1.33 14.17 4.62
N VAL A 125 -0.67 14.35 5.76
CA VAL A 125 0.16 13.29 6.38
C VAL A 125 -0.69 12.08 6.75
N LEU A 126 -1.89 12.30 7.30
CA LEU A 126 -2.83 11.25 7.64
C LEU A 126 -3.28 10.48 6.39
N ALA A 127 -3.63 11.18 5.31
CA ALA A 127 -4.02 10.56 4.04
C ALA A 127 -2.89 9.70 3.46
N ILE A 128 -1.65 10.21 3.42
CA ILE A 128 -0.48 9.46 2.94
C ILE A 128 -0.23 8.23 3.83
N THR A 129 -0.36 8.38 5.15
CA THR A 129 -0.17 7.26 6.09
C THR A 129 -1.17 6.15 5.82
N LEU A 130 -2.44 6.48 5.61
CA LEU A 130 -3.50 5.50 5.34
C LEU A 130 -3.31 4.81 3.98
N HIS A 131 -2.75 5.50 3.00
CA HIS A 131 -2.37 4.90 1.73
C HIS A 131 -1.21 3.89 1.84
N ASN A 132 -0.29 4.11 2.79
CA ASN A 132 0.85 3.21 3.01
C ASN A 132 0.49 1.97 3.85
N ILE A 133 -0.67 1.95 4.52
CA ILE A 133 -1.11 0.77 5.29
C ILE A 133 -1.27 -0.47 4.40
N PRO A 134 -1.99 -0.41 3.26
CA PRO A 134 -2.06 -1.53 2.30
C PRO A 134 -0.70 -2.08 1.87
N GLU A 135 0.27 -1.21 1.63
CA GLU A 135 1.63 -1.61 1.21
C GLU A 135 2.34 -2.38 2.32
N GLY A 136 2.32 -1.85 3.55
CA GLY A 136 2.89 -2.53 4.71
C GLY A 136 2.20 -3.87 5.00
N LEU A 137 0.88 -3.92 4.86
CA LEU A 137 0.10 -5.15 5.01
C LEU A 137 0.49 -6.20 3.97
N ALA A 138 0.66 -5.81 2.71
CA ALA A 138 1.08 -6.71 1.64
C ALA A 138 2.45 -7.35 1.91
N ILE A 139 3.42 -6.56 2.40
CA ILE A 139 4.73 -7.08 2.83
C ILE A 139 4.56 -8.09 3.97
N GLY A 140 3.76 -7.74 4.99
CA GLY A 140 3.49 -8.63 6.13
C GLY A 140 2.85 -9.95 5.72
N VAL A 141 1.85 -9.92 4.83
CA VAL A 141 1.19 -11.12 4.31
C VAL A 141 2.15 -11.99 3.51
N ALA A 142 2.98 -11.38 2.65
CA ALA A 142 3.95 -12.13 1.83
C ALA A 142 4.95 -12.90 2.69
N PHE A 143 5.57 -12.25 3.69
CA PHE A 143 6.51 -12.92 4.59
C PHE A 143 5.79 -13.87 5.58
N GLY A 144 4.56 -13.56 5.98
CA GLY A 144 3.72 -14.44 6.78
C GLY A 144 3.43 -15.77 6.07
N ALA A 145 3.10 -15.73 4.77
CA ALA A 145 2.87 -16.92 3.95
C ALA A 145 4.14 -17.79 3.86
N LEU A 146 5.30 -17.16 3.62
CA LEU A 146 6.60 -17.85 3.62
C LEU A 146 6.88 -18.54 4.96
N GLY A 147 6.53 -17.91 6.08
CA GLY A 147 6.72 -18.46 7.41
C GLY A 147 5.78 -19.60 7.78
N ALA A 148 4.63 -19.69 7.12
CA ALA A 148 3.63 -20.73 7.32
C ALA A 148 3.81 -21.94 6.38
N ASP A 149 4.92 -21.99 5.63
CA ASP A 149 5.16 -22.94 4.53
C ASP A 149 4.03 -22.95 3.48
N ILE A 150 3.29 -21.85 3.39
CA ILE A 150 2.30 -21.63 2.34
C ILE A 150 3.11 -21.17 1.14
N HIS A 151 3.45 -22.11 0.26
CA HIS A 151 4.16 -21.83 -0.98
C HIS A 151 3.25 -20.99 -1.90
N ALA A 152 3.47 -19.67 -1.85
CA ALA A 152 2.93 -18.66 -2.75
C ALA A 152 3.78 -18.51 -4.02
#